data_AF-A0A562I7E1-F1
#
_entry.id   AF-A0A562I7E1-F1
#
_cell.length_a   1.000
_cell.length_b   1.000
_cell.length_c   1.000
_cell.angle_alpha   90.00
_cell.angle_beta   90.00
_cell.angle_gamma   90.00
#
_symmetry.space_group_name_H-M   'P 1'
#
loop_
_entity.id
_entity.type
_entity.pdbx_description
1 polymer ?
#
loop_
_entity_poly.entity_id
_entity_poly.type
_entity_poly.pdbx_seq_one_letter_code
_entity_poly.pdbx_strand_id
1 'polypeptide(L)'
;MPPFDFAVAGVTSISVDLHKYAYAPKGVSVLLHRDPALRAPQYFAYADWPGYTMVNPVIAATRSGGPIAAAYATLRHLGEDGYLRLAASTRDAVAGLADAVRGTDGLRLLVEPESTVVCLTSADPGLDLFVLVDELTARGWHTQPQLAYAGLPASVHLTVTAAVAPGVAEFRADLAEAVAAARAAGPVELPGELAARAASLTPDALTPELVAGLAAGLGLARPGPGGPGAGGAPDRMAPVNALLNAAPPALRERLLAEFVGLLQRPVW
;
A
#
# COMPACT_ATOMS: atom_id res chain seq x y z
N MET A 1 -1.32 -6.50 23.69
CA MET A 1 -0.19 -5.73 23.14
C MET A 1 0.81 -5.44 24.25
N PRO A 2 2.12 -5.62 24.01
CA PRO A 2 3.13 -5.16 24.94
C PRO A 2 3.09 -3.63 25.08
N PRO A 3 3.57 -3.04 26.18
CA PRO A 3 3.76 -1.58 26.29
C PRO A 3 4.62 -1.06 25.13
N PHE A 4 4.20 0.05 24.51
CA PHE A 4 4.87 0.61 23.32
C PHE A 4 5.01 2.13 23.34
N ASP A 5 4.47 2.81 24.34
CA ASP A 5 4.45 4.28 24.43
C ASP A 5 5.57 4.82 25.34
N PHE A 6 5.45 6.09 25.78
CA PHE A 6 6.44 6.72 26.65
C PHE A 6 6.56 6.09 28.05
N ALA A 7 5.64 5.21 28.46
CA ALA A 7 5.78 4.40 29.67
C ALA A 7 6.95 3.40 29.56
N VAL A 8 7.38 3.04 28.35
CA VAL A 8 8.56 2.21 28.12
C VAL A 8 9.83 3.05 28.23
N ALA A 9 10.70 2.68 29.17
CA ALA A 9 12.02 3.30 29.30
C ALA A 9 12.83 3.11 27.99
N GLY A 10 13.35 4.19 27.43
CA GLY A 10 14.11 4.20 26.17
C GLY A 10 13.34 4.71 24.95
N VAL A 11 12.00 4.76 24.97
CA VAL A 11 11.23 5.36 23.87
C VAL A 11 11.43 6.88 23.87
N THR A 12 12.12 7.45 22.88
CA THR A 12 12.43 8.89 22.86
C THR A 12 11.46 9.73 22.02
N SER A 13 10.79 9.13 21.05
CA SER A 13 9.77 9.79 20.23
C SER A 13 8.68 8.81 19.78
N ILE A 14 7.51 9.34 19.43
CA ILE A 14 6.37 8.58 18.88
C ILE A 14 5.76 9.39 17.74
N SER A 15 5.63 8.78 16.56
CA SER A 15 4.83 9.33 15.47
C SER A 15 3.41 8.75 15.49
N VAL A 16 2.41 9.60 15.24
CA VAL A 16 1.00 9.23 15.21
C VAL A 16 0.32 9.85 14.00
N ASP A 17 -0.01 9.03 13.01
CA ASP A 17 -0.74 9.46 11.83
C ASP A 17 -2.23 9.61 12.14
N LEU A 18 -2.64 10.83 12.46
CA LEU A 18 -4.04 11.15 12.73
C LEU A 18 -4.95 10.86 11.52
N HIS A 19 -4.42 10.97 10.30
CA HIS A 19 -5.15 10.67 9.08
C HIS A 19 -5.33 9.16 8.76
N LYS A 20 -4.93 8.29 9.71
CA LYS A 20 -5.13 6.83 9.67
C LYS A 20 -6.21 6.46 10.69
N TYR A 21 -5.84 5.83 11.80
CA TYR A 21 -6.77 5.29 12.80
C TYR A 21 -7.36 6.33 13.75
N ALA A 22 -6.95 7.61 13.66
CA ALA A 22 -7.72 8.69 14.29
C ALA A 22 -8.85 9.22 13.39
N TYR A 23 -8.96 8.69 12.16
CA TYR A 23 -10.00 8.98 11.16
C TYR A 23 -10.07 10.45 10.71
N ALA A 24 -8.99 11.22 10.94
CA ALA A 24 -8.92 12.59 10.44
C ALA A 24 -8.73 12.63 8.91
N PRO A 25 -9.10 13.72 8.23
CA PRO A 25 -8.78 13.91 6.82
C PRO A 25 -7.27 13.85 6.53
N LYS A 26 -6.91 13.52 5.28
CA LYS A 26 -5.51 13.38 4.85
C LYS A 26 -4.70 14.67 5.05
N GLY A 27 -3.40 14.49 5.33
CA GLY A 27 -2.45 15.61 5.45
C GLY A 27 -2.13 16.06 6.88
N VAL A 28 -2.41 15.22 7.89
CA VAL A 28 -2.12 15.55 9.30
C VAL A 28 -1.58 14.34 10.07
N SER A 29 -0.53 14.56 10.85
CA SER A 29 0.15 13.61 11.73
C SER A 29 0.80 14.39 12.89
N VAL A 30 1.27 13.68 13.92
CA VAL A 30 1.97 14.27 15.06
C VAL A 30 3.26 13.50 15.30
N LEU A 31 4.35 14.23 15.58
CA LEU A 31 5.58 13.67 16.13
C LEU A 31 5.74 14.19 17.56
N LEU A 32 5.68 13.29 18.52
CA LEU A 32 5.87 13.55 19.94
C LEU A 32 7.30 13.21 20.32
N HIS A 33 7.89 14.01 21.22
CA HIS A 33 9.21 13.78 21.81
C HIS A 33 9.07 13.66 23.31
N ARG A 34 9.88 12.79 23.93
CA ARG A 34 9.89 12.59 25.38
C ARG A 34 10.27 13.88 26.12
N ASP A 35 11.20 14.65 25.56
CA ASP A 35 11.65 15.91 26.14
C ASP A 35 11.95 16.98 25.05
N PRO A 36 12.04 18.26 25.43
CA PRO A 36 12.30 19.35 24.49
C PRO A 36 13.68 19.31 23.84
N ALA A 37 14.70 18.72 24.48
CA ALA A 37 16.05 18.66 23.94
C ALA A 37 16.12 17.75 22.71
N LEU A 38 15.34 16.66 22.70
CA LEU A 38 15.17 15.79 21.53
C LEU A 38 14.46 16.48 20.36
N ARG A 39 13.56 17.44 20.65
CA ARG A 39 12.84 18.20 19.63
C ARG A 39 13.67 19.34 19.03
N ALA A 40 14.60 19.91 19.78
CA ALA A 40 15.34 21.11 19.39
C ALA A 40 16.05 21.00 18.02
N PRO A 41 16.70 19.87 17.64
CA PRO A 41 17.36 19.73 16.34
C PRO A 41 16.40 19.75 15.14
N GLN A 42 15.10 19.65 15.34
CA GLN A 42 14.09 19.69 14.26
C GLN A 42 13.76 21.10 13.79
N TYR A 43 14.08 22.09 14.61
CA TYR A 43 13.78 23.48 14.30
C TYR A 43 14.78 24.00 13.27
N PHE A 44 14.26 24.51 12.18
CA PHE A 44 15.04 25.34 11.28
C PHE A 44 14.97 26.79 11.76
N ALA A 45 16.12 27.43 11.95
CA ALA A 45 16.21 28.86 12.23
C ALA A 45 17.30 29.49 11.36
N TYR A 46 16.98 30.58 10.67
CA TYR A 46 17.93 31.31 9.83
C TYR A 46 17.68 32.81 9.90
N ALA A 47 18.73 33.55 10.26
CA ALA A 47 18.70 35.00 10.43
C ALA A 47 19.65 35.74 9.49
N ASP A 48 20.54 35.03 8.79
CA ASP A 48 21.56 35.63 7.90
C ASP A 48 21.01 35.84 6.47
N TRP A 49 19.88 36.51 6.37
CA TRP A 49 19.27 36.86 5.08
C TRP A 49 18.55 38.23 5.20
N PRO A 50 18.36 38.96 4.09
CA PRO A 50 17.85 40.33 4.13
C PRO A 50 16.35 40.46 4.45
N GLY A 51 15.64 39.34 4.68
CA GLY A 51 14.24 39.33 5.06
C GLY A 51 14.03 39.55 6.56
N TYR A 52 13.29 38.64 7.19
CA TYR A 52 13.02 38.60 8.65
C TYR A 52 13.51 37.27 9.23
N THR A 53 13.85 37.19 10.51
CA THR A 53 14.28 35.92 11.14
C THR A 53 13.28 34.79 10.86
N MET A 54 13.72 33.74 10.18
CA MET A 54 12.88 32.60 9.81
C MET A 54 13.01 31.52 10.86
N VAL A 55 11.88 31.00 11.34
CA VAL A 55 11.83 29.86 12.27
C VAL A 55 10.71 28.91 11.84
N ASN A 56 11.06 27.67 11.52
CA ASN A 56 10.10 26.63 11.14
C ASN A 56 10.21 25.43 12.08
N PRO A 57 9.10 25.00 12.73
CA PRO A 57 9.11 23.84 13.60
C PRO A 57 8.99 22.49 12.86
N VAL A 58 8.70 22.53 11.56
CA VAL A 58 8.54 21.39 10.65
C VAL A 58 9.07 21.77 9.26
N ILE A 59 9.11 20.82 8.31
CA ILE A 59 9.68 21.05 6.96
C ILE A 59 8.97 22.19 6.20
N ALA A 60 7.63 22.20 6.19
CA ALA A 60 6.86 23.21 5.46
C ALA A 60 6.71 24.51 6.27
N ALA A 61 7.02 25.65 5.66
CA ALA A 61 6.73 26.97 6.22
C ALA A 61 5.22 27.28 6.13
N THR A 62 4.74 27.64 4.94
CA THR A 62 3.30 27.78 4.67
C THR A 62 2.66 26.40 4.58
N ARG A 63 1.60 26.17 5.37
CA ARG A 63 0.87 24.90 5.39
C ARG A 63 -0.62 25.12 5.55
N SER A 64 -1.41 24.19 5.02
CA SER A 64 -2.87 24.25 5.14
C SER A 64 -3.31 24.03 6.60
N GLY A 65 -4.09 24.97 7.13
CA GLY A 65 -4.73 24.84 8.45
C GLY A 65 -5.94 23.89 8.45
N GLY A 66 -6.49 23.58 7.28
CA GLY A 66 -7.68 22.75 7.13
C GLY A 66 -7.55 21.35 7.76
N PRO A 67 -6.52 20.56 7.37
CA PRO A 67 -6.30 19.23 7.97
C PRO A 67 -6.10 19.26 9.50
N ILE A 68 -5.49 20.33 10.03
CA ILE A 68 -5.27 20.49 11.47
C ILE A 68 -6.60 20.73 12.18
N ALA A 69 -7.42 21.65 11.67
CA ALA A 69 -8.74 21.94 12.22
C ALA A 69 -9.66 20.72 12.15
N ALA A 70 -9.62 19.99 11.03
CA ALA A 70 -10.41 18.77 10.85
C ALA A 70 -9.96 17.63 11.78
N ALA A 71 -8.66 17.47 12.01
CA ALA A 71 -8.16 16.51 13.00
C ALA A 71 -8.65 16.85 14.40
N TYR A 72 -8.58 18.12 14.81
CA TYR A 72 -9.12 18.56 16.08
C TYR A 72 -10.62 18.25 16.19
N ALA A 73 -11.41 18.63 15.19
CA ALA A 73 -12.85 18.35 15.17
C ALA A 73 -13.15 16.85 15.26
N THR A 74 -12.41 16.01 14.52
CA THR A 74 -12.59 14.55 14.51
C THR A 74 -12.27 13.93 15.88
N LEU A 75 -11.12 14.28 16.46
CA LEU A 75 -10.71 13.81 17.79
C LEU A 75 -11.74 14.18 18.86
N ARG A 76 -12.27 15.42 18.81
CA ARG A 76 -13.30 15.90 19.74
C ARG A 76 -14.66 15.23 19.53
N HIS A 77 -15.02 14.95 18.28
CA HIS A 77 -16.28 14.31 17.93
C HIS A 77 -16.30 12.84 18.33
N LEU A 78 -15.24 12.09 18.02
CA LEU A 78 -15.17 10.66 18.35
C LEU A 78 -15.00 10.45 19.85
N GLY A 79 -14.09 11.20 20.49
CA GLY A 79 -13.76 11.01 21.89
C GLY A 79 -13.24 9.59 22.18
N GLU A 80 -13.01 9.30 23.46
CA GLU A 80 -12.50 8.00 23.90
C GLU A 80 -13.44 6.85 23.53
N ASP A 81 -14.73 6.98 23.85
CA ASP A 81 -15.74 5.95 23.55
C ASP A 81 -15.85 5.64 22.05
N GLY A 82 -15.75 6.67 21.19
CA GLY A 82 -15.76 6.48 19.74
C GLY A 82 -14.54 5.68 19.28
N TYR A 83 -13.35 6.01 19.78
CA TYR A 83 -12.14 5.26 19.45
C TYR A 83 -12.15 3.83 20.00
N LEU A 84 -12.68 3.60 21.20
CA LEU A 84 -12.86 2.25 21.74
C LEU A 84 -13.80 1.41 20.88
N ARG A 85 -14.93 1.97 20.42
CA ARG A 85 -15.85 1.27 19.50
C ARG A 85 -15.19 0.97 18.16
N LEU A 86 -14.49 1.94 17.57
CA LEU A 86 -13.79 1.75 16.29
C LEU A 86 -12.67 0.71 16.40
N ALA A 87 -11.93 0.69 17.51
CA ALA A 87 -10.89 -0.29 17.77
C ALA A 87 -11.47 -1.70 17.93
N ALA A 88 -12.56 -1.85 18.70
CA ALA A 88 -13.25 -3.13 18.86
C ALA A 88 -13.77 -3.66 17.51
N SER A 89 -14.47 -2.83 16.76
CA SER A 89 -14.96 -3.18 15.42
C SER A 89 -13.83 -3.57 14.46
N THR A 90 -12.71 -2.86 14.49
CA THR A 90 -11.53 -3.19 13.66
C THR A 90 -10.94 -4.54 14.07
N ARG A 91 -10.79 -4.81 15.36
CA ARG A 91 -10.26 -6.08 15.88
C ARG A 91 -11.15 -7.26 15.47
N ASP A 92 -12.47 -7.10 15.60
CA ASP A 92 -13.42 -8.16 15.26
C ASP A 92 -13.42 -8.41 13.74
N ALA A 93 -13.27 -7.35 12.92
CA ALA A 93 -13.08 -7.48 11.48
C ALA A 93 -11.78 -8.22 11.12
N VAL A 94 -10.66 -7.88 11.76
CA VAL A 94 -9.37 -8.59 11.58
C VAL A 94 -9.52 -10.07 11.89
N ALA A 95 -10.19 -10.42 13.00
CA ALA A 95 -10.42 -11.81 13.39
C ALA A 95 -11.24 -12.56 12.33
N GLY A 96 -12.35 -11.98 11.86
CA GLY A 96 -13.18 -12.59 10.83
C GLY A 96 -12.47 -12.79 9.49
N LEU A 97 -11.69 -11.80 9.04
CA LEU A 97 -10.87 -11.91 7.82
C LEU A 97 -9.77 -12.97 7.98
N ALA A 98 -9.11 -13.03 9.14
CA ALA A 98 -8.09 -14.03 9.43
C ALA A 98 -8.68 -15.45 9.46
N ASP A 99 -9.85 -15.63 10.07
CA ASP A 99 -10.57 -16.91 10.08
C ASP A 99 -11.03 -17.33 8.68
N ALA A 100 -11.41 -16.37 7.83
CA ALA A 100 -11.70 -16.63 6.43
C ALA A 100 -10.48 -17.22 5.72
N VAL A 101 -9.31 -16.58 5.86
CA VAL A 101 -8.05 -17.06 5.28
C VAL A 101 -7.70 -18.46 5.81
N ARG A 102 -7.76 -18.70 7.13
CA ARG A 102 -7.43 -20.01 7.72
C ARG A 102 -8.34 -21.13 7.22
N GLY A 103 -9.60 -20.82 6.92
CA GLY A 103 -10.58 -21.79 6.44
C GLY A 103 -10.62 -21.99 4.92
N THR A 104 -9.74 -21.33 4.16
CA THR A 104 -9.70 -21.44 2.69
C THR A 104 -8.49 -22.26 2.25
N ASP A 105 -8.75 -23.35 1.53
CA ASP A 105 -7.69 -24.26 1.06
C ASP A 105 -6.74 -23.59 0.07
N GLY A 106 -5.44 -23.85 0.24
CA GLY A 106 -4.36 -23.24 -0.54
C GLY A 106 -3.94 -21.85 -0.06
N LEU A 107 -4.57 -21.28 0.98
CA LEU A 107 -4.15 -20.03 1.61
C LEU A 107 -3.64 -20.24 3.03
N ARG A 108 -2.77 -19.33 3.47
CA ARG A 108 -2.36 -19.23 4.87
C ARG A 108 -2.08 -17.78 5.25
N LEU A 109 -2.15 -17.49 6.54
CA LEU A 109 -1.62 -16.25 7.08
C LEU A 109 -0.08 -16.26 6.98
N LEU A 110 0.51 -15.11 6.67
CA LEU A 110 1.97 -14.94 6.69
C LEU A 110 2.47 -14.91 8.14
N VAL A 111 1.71 -14.24 9.01
CA VAL A 111 1.87 -14.17 10.46
C VAL A 111 0.48 -13.98 11.09
N GLU A 112 0.33 -14.41 12.34
CA GLU A 112 -0.88 -14.16 13.11
C GLU A 112 -1.08 -12.65 13.37
N PRO A 113 -2.25 -12.08 13.05
CA PRO A 113 -2.46 -10.64 13.15
C PRO A 113 -2.67 -10.22 14.62
N GLU A 114 -1.78 -9.36 15.12
CA GLU A 114 -1.88 -8.81 16.49
C GLU A 114 -2.56 -7.44 16.57
N SER A 115 -2.85 -6.83 15.42
CA SER A 115 -3.39 -5.46 15.30
C SER A 115 -4.29 -5.35 14.08
N THR A 116 -4.15 -4.32 13.25
CA THR A 116 -5.12 -3.93 12.21
C THR A 116 -4.76 -4.38 10.79
N VAL A 117 -3.80 -5.31 10.65
CA VAL A 117 -3.33 -5.79 9.35
C VAL A 117 -3.48 -7.30 9.29
N VAL A 118 -4.11 -7.78 8.21
CA VAL A 118 -4.11 -9.21 7.86
C VAL A 118 -3.22 -9.38 6.64
N CYS A 119 -2.27 -10.30 6.71
CA CYS A 119 -1.37 -10.61 5.61
C CYS A 119 -1.50 -12.10 5.27
N LEU A 120 -1.85 -12.40 4.03
CA LEU A 120 -2.03 -13.76 3.54
C LEU A 120 -1.05 -14.07 2.41
N THR A 121 -0.75 -15.35 2.22
CA THR A 121 0.05 -15.86 1.11
C THR A 121 -0.50 -17.20 0.67
N SER A 122 -0.09 -17.66 -0.51
CA SER A 122 -0.49 -18.96 -1.04
C SER A 122 0.39 -20.05 -0.44
N ALA A 123 -0.24 -21.13 0.01
CA ALA A 123 0.41 -22.38 0.37
C ALA A 123 0.39 -23.39 -0.80
N ASP A 124 -0.27 -23.06 -1.90
CA ASP A 124 -0.43 -23.91 -3.09
C ASP A 124 0.23 -23.26 -4.32
N PRO A 125 1.24 -23.90 -4.95
CA PRO A 125 1.86 -23.42 -6.18
C PRO A 125 0.88 -23.23 -7.35
N GLY A 126 -0.25 -23.96 -7.36
CA GLY A 126 -1.31 -23.83 -8.37
C GLY A 126 -2.24 -22.62 -8.15
N LEU A 127 -2.10 -21.90 -7.04
CA LEU A 127 -2.83 -20.69 -6.74
C LEU A 127 -1.91 -19.47 -6.83
N ASP A 128 -1.98 -18.78 -7.97
CA ASP A 128 -1.24 -17.53 -8.18
C ASP A 128 -1.90 -16.38 -7.42
N LEU A 129 -1.12 -15.77 -6.52
CA LEU A 129 -1.61 -14.69 -5.65
C LEU A 129 -1.98 -13.43 -6.41
N PHE A 130 -1.31 -13.11 -7.52
CA PHE A 130 -1.63 -11.90 -8.26
C PHE A 130 -2.92 -12.07 -9.06
N VAL A 131 -3.18 -13.28 -9.57
CA VAL A 131 -4.48 -13.63 -10.15
C VAL A 131 -5.58 -13.56 -9.08
N LEU A 132 -5.34 -14.11 -7.89
CA LEU A 132 -6.27 -14.02 -6.77
C LEU A 132 -6.60 -12.55 -6.41
N VAL A 133 -5.62 -11.65 -6.40
CA VAL A 133 -5.83 -10.22 -6.13
C VAL A 133 -6.75 -9.58 -7.17
N ASP A 134 -6.58 -9.92 -8.45
CA ASP A 134 -7.47 -9.43 -9.49
C ASP A 134 -8.90 -10.01 -9.35
N GLU A 135 -9.03 -11.29 -8.99
CA GLU A 135 -10.33 -11.94 -8.74
C GLU A 135 -11.07 -11.32 -7.53
N LEU A 136 -10.33 -10.99 -6.47
CA LEU A 136 -10.85 -10.25 -5.32
C LEU A 136 -11.27 -8.84 -5.74
N THR A 137 -10.46 -8.16 -6.55
CA THR A 137 -10.78 -6.81 -7.05
C THR A 137 -12.06 -6.80 -7.90
N ALA A 138 -12.25 -7.80 -8.77
CA ALA A 138 -13.47 -7.96 -9.56
C ALA A 138 -14.73 -8.15 -8.69
N ARG A 139 -14.55 -8.60 -7.45
CA ARG A 139 -15.61 -8.75 -6.43
C ARG A 139 -15.70 -7.55 -5.47
N GLY A 140 -15.02 -6.45 -5.77
CA GLY A 140 -15.04 -5.23 -4.95
C GLY A 140 -14.04 -5.21 -3.79
N TRP A 141 -13.19 -6.23 -3.66
CA TRP A 141 -12.18 -6.31 -2.62
C TRP A 141 -10.86 -5.70 -3.09
N HIS A 142 -10.62 -4.46 -2.69
CA HIS A 142 -9.37 -3.77 -2.97
C HIS A 142 -8.28 -4.16 -1.97
N THR A 143 -7.41 -5.07 -2.40
CA THR A 143 -6.29 -5.59 -1.60
C THR A 143 -4.95 -5.04 -2.08
N GLN A 144 -3.91 -5.16 -1.27
CA GLN A 144 -2.57 -4.66 -1.61
C GLN A 144 -1.62 -5.85 -1.88
N PRO A 145 -1.35 -6.20 -3.16
CA PRO A 145 -0.33 -7.18 -3.46
C PRO A 145 1.05 -6.70 -3.00
N GLN A 146 1.80 -7.57 -2.36
CA GLN A 146 3.18 -7.34 -1.94
C GLN A 146 4.08 -8.34 -2.67
N LEU A 147 5.08 -7.80 -3.36
CA LEU A 147 6.06 -8.60 -4.09
C LEU A 147 7.00 -9.33 -3.12
N ALA A 148 7.55 -10.46 -3.56
CA ALA A 148 8.56 -11.21 -2.83
C ALA A 148 9.78 -10.34 -2.53
N TYR A 149 10.33 -10.46 -1.31
CA TYR A 149 11.41 -9.62 -0.82
C TYR A 149 12.24 -10.33 0.25
N ALA A 150 13.57 -10.34 0.10
CA ALA A 150 14.52 -10.84 1.10
C ALA A 150 14.17 -12.24 1.68
N GLY A 151 13.75 -13.17 0.82
CA GLY A 151 13.36 -14.54 1.22
C GLY A 151 11.90 -14.68 1.69
N LEU A 152 11.17 -13.57 1.83
CA LEU A 152 9.72 -13.59 2.05
C LEU A 152 8.99 -13.84 0.71
N PRO A 153 7.97 -14.71 0.70
CA PRO A 153 7.17 -14.94 -0.50
C PRO A 153 6.32 -13.71 -0.83
N ALA A 154 5.79 -13.66 -2.05
CA ALA A 154 4.73 -12.72 -2.37
C ALA A 154 3.54 -12.92 -1.42
N SER A 155 2.82 -11.85 -1.11
CA SER A 155 1.71 -11.85 -0.16
C SER A 155 0.66 -10.81 -0.54
N VAL A 156 -0.47 -10.85 0.15
CA VAL A 156 -1.55 -9.87 0.01
C VAL A 156 -1.78 -9.24 1.38
N HIS A 157 -1.66 -7.91 1.43
CA HIS A 157 -1.90 -7.09 2.60
C HIS A 157 -3.33 -6.55 2.59
N LEU A 158 -4.03 -6.72 3.71
CA LEU A 158 -5.31 -6.10 4.00
C LEU A 158 -5.12 -5.09 5.14
N THR A 159 -5.24 -3.79 4.82
CA THR A 159 -5.30 -2.75 5.84
C THR A 159 -6.73 -2.68 6.36
N VAL A 160 -6.95 -3.09 7.61
CA VAL A 160 -8.29 -3.20 8.18
C VAL A 160 -8.60 -1.97 9.03
N THR A 161 -9.75 -1.35 8.78
CA THR A 161 -10.32 -0.30 9.65
C THR A 161 -11.75 -0.70 10.02
N ALA A 162 -12.39 0.04 10.92
CA ALA A 162 -13.80 -0.22 11.27
C ALA A 162 -14.74 -0.16 10.06
N ALA A 163 -14.37 0.57 9.00
CA ALA A 163 -15.15 0.63 7.76
C ALA A 163 -15.22 -0.69 6.99
N VAL A 164 -14.34 -1.65 7.29
CA VAL A 164 -14.34 -2.99 6.67
C VAL A 164 -15.38 -3.90 7.31
N ALA A 165 -15.74 -3.67 8.57
CA ALA A 165 -16.60 -4.56 9.36
C ALA A 165 -17.90 -5.00 8.65
N PRO A 166 -18.63 -4.14 7.93
CA PRO A 166 -19.86 -4.55 7.24
C PRO A 166 -19.69 -5.64 6.18
N GLY A 167 -18.52 -5.75 5.53
CA GLY A 167 -18.29 -6.74 4.47
C GLY A 167 -17.67 -8.06 4.95
N VAL A 168 -17.29 -8.15 6.22
CA VAL A 168 -16.52 -9.30 6.74
C VAL A 168 -17.31 -10.60 6.66
N ALA A 169 -18.64 -10.53 6.74
CA ALA A 169 -19.50 -11.71 6.67
C ALA A 169 -19.47 -12.36 5.28
N GLU A 170 -19.38 -11.55 4.22
CA GLU A 170 -19.35 -11.96 2.82
C GLU A 170 -17.95 -12.42 2.39
N PHE A 171 -16.89 -11.87 3.01
CA PHE A 171 -15.51 -12.08 2.59
C PHE A 171 -15.12 -13.56 2.45
N ARG A 172 -15.58 -14.45 3.34
CA ARG A 172 -15.25 -15.88 3.25
C ARG A 172 -15.76 -16.52 1.96
N ALA A 173 -17.01 -16.23 1.58
CA ALA A 173 -17.61 -16.77 0.37
C ALA A 173 -16.89 -16.21 -0.87
N ASP A 174 -16.70 -14.89 -0.92
CA ASP A 174 -16.01 -14.23 -2.03
C ASP A 174 -14.56 -14.68 -2.17
N LEU A 175 -13.85 -14.91 -1.06
CA LEU A 175 -12.49 -15.43 -1.06
C LEU A 175 -12.44 -16.85 -1.63
N ALA A 176 -13.38 -17.72 -1.25
CA ALA A 176 -13.45 -19.07 -1.78
C ALA A 176 -13.73 -19.09 -3.29
N GLU A 177 -14.66 -18.25 -3.76
CA GLU A 177 -14.95 -18.09 -5.18
C GLU A 177 -13.77 -17.50 -5.96
N ALA A 178 -13.09 -16.50 -5.40
CA ALA A 178 -11.90 -15.90 -6.00
C ALA A 178 -10.75 -16.91 -6.10
N VAL A 179 -10.56 -17.77 -5.09
CA VAL A 179 -9.57 -18.87 -5.14
C VAL A 179 -9.94 -19.89 -6.22
N ALA A 180 -11.21 -20.28 -6.32
CA ALA A 180 -11.65 -21.22 -7.37
C ALA A 180 -11.42 -20.63 -8.78
N ALA A 181 -11.77 -19.36 -8.98
CA ALA A 181 -11.55 -18.65 -10.24
C ALA A 181 -10.06 -18.50 -10.56
N ALA A 182 -9.22 -18.17 -9.57
CA ALA A 182 -7.78 -18.06 -9.76
C ALA A 182 -7.13 -19.40 -10.13
N ARG A 183 -7.55 -20.51 -9.50
CA ARG A 183 -7.10 -21.86 -9.87
C ARG A 183 -7.52 -22.24 -11.29
N ALA A 184 -8.74 -21.88 -11.70
CA ALA A 184 -9.24 -22.15 -13.04
C ALA A 184 -8.51 -21.34 -14.12
N ALA A 185 -8.15 -20.09 -13.81
CA ALA A 185 -7.34 -19.25 -14.69
C ALA A 185 -5.89 -19.73 -14.79
N GLY A 186 -5.37 -20.30 -13.69
CA GLY A 186 -3.98 -20.75 -13.58
C GLY A 186 -2.99 -19.59 -13.33
N PRO A 187 -1.70 -19.90 -13.15
CA PRO A 187 -0.69 -18.90 -12.90
C PRO A 187 -0.44 -17.97 -14.07
N VAL A 188 0.07 -16.77 -13.79
CA VAL A 188 0.48 -15.84 -14.84
C VAL A 188 1.67 -16.44 -15.61
N GLU A 189 1.47 -16.71 -16.89
CA GLU A 189 2.55 -17.05 -17.81
C GLU A 189 3.14 -15.77 -18.43
N LEU A 190 4.31 -15.36 -17.94
CA LEU A 190 5.10 -14.34 -18.62
C LEU A 190 5.76 -14.97 -19.85
N PRO A 191 5.74 -14.31 -21.03
CA PRO A 191 6.52 -14.75 -22.18
C PRO A 191 7.98 -15.02 -21.79
N GLY A 192 8.56 -16.15 -22.23
CA GLY A 192 9.88 -16.60 -21.73
C GLY A 192 10.99 -15.54 -21.86
N GLU A 193 11.00 -14.79 -22.96
CA GLU A 193 11.94 -13.67 -23.15
C GLU A 193 11.72 -12.52 -22.16
N LEU A 194 10.46 -12.25 -21.79
CA LEU A 194 10.08 -11.20 -20.86
C LEU A 194 10.52 -11.57 -19.43
N ALA A 195 10.28 -12.81 -19.01
CA ALA A 195 10.69 -13.32 -17.70
C ALA A 195 12.21 -13.32 -17.54
N ALA A 196 12.94 -13.81 -18.54
CA ALA A 196 14.40 -13.83 -18.54
C ALA A 196 14.99 -12.41 -18.48
N ARG A 197 14.40 -11.45 -19.22
CA ARG A 197 14.81 -10.05 -19.17
C ARG A 197 14.52 -9.40 -17.83
N ALA A 198 13.33 -9.61 -17.26
CA ALA A 198 12.99 -9.06 -15.95
C ALA A 198 13.96 -9.53 -14.84
N ALA A 199 14.40 -10.79 -14.90
CA ALA A 199 15.32 -11.34 -13.92
C ALA A 199 16.79 -10.88 -14.08
N SER A 200 17.21 -10.48 -15.29
CA SER A 200 18.62 -10.23 -15.62
C SER A 200 18.97 -8.79 -16.00
N LEU A 201 17.98 -7.96 -16.32
CA LEU A 201 18.21 -6.56 -16.68
C LEU A 201 18.69 -5.75 -15.47
N THR A 202 19.70 -4.91 -15.69
CA THR A 202 20.09 -3.89 -14.72
C THR A 202 19.28 -2.62 -14.95
N PRO A 203 19.10 -1.77 -13.92
CA PRO A 203 18.40 -0.50 -14.06
C PRO A 203 18.97 0.41 -15.15
N ASP A 204 20.30 0.40 -15.34
CA ASP A 204 20.99 1.23 -16.33
C ASP A 204 20.78 0.74 -17.78
N ALA A 205 20.41 -0.52 -17.96
CA ALA A 205 20.12 -1.10 -19.26
C ALA A 205 18.68 -0.83 -19.75
N LEU A 206 17.82 -0.20 -18.93
CA LEU A 206 16.47 0.17 -19.33
C LEU A 206 16.49 1.40 -20.24
N THR A 207 16.18 1.19 -21.51
CA THR A 207 15.95 2.28 -22.47
C THR A 207 14.45 2.61 -22.56
N PRO A 208 14.08 3.83 -23.00
CA PRO A 208 12.68 4.19 -23.22
C PRO A 208 11.94 3.24 -24.18
N GLU A 209 12.61 2.71 -25.19
CA GLU A 209 12.05 1.76 -26.17
C GLU A 209 11.75 0.41 -25.50
N LEU A 210 12.63 -0.05 -24.62
CA LEU A 210 12.40 -1.26 -23.84
C LEU A 210 11.20 -1.07 -22.91
N VAL A 211 11.12 0.04 -22.19
CA VAL A 211 9.96 0.35 -21.33
C VAL A 211 8.66 0.40 -22.14
N ALA A 212 8.67 1.07 -23.30
CA ALA A 212 7.50 1.13 -24.18
C ALA A 212 7.09 -0.26 -24.69
N GLY A 213 8.06 -1.11 -25.04
CA GLY A 213 7.81 -2.51 -25.43
C GLY A 213 7.22 -3.35 -24.29
N LEU A 214 7.75 -3.21 -23.08
CA LEU A 214 7.22 -3.85 -21.87
C LEU A 214 5.77 -3.40 -21.60
N ALA A 215 5.53 -2.09 -21.67
CA ALA A 215 4.20 -1.52 -21.49
C ALA A 215 3.22 -2.03 -22.57
N ALA A 216 3.63 -2.05 -23.84
CA ALA A 216 2.80 -2.58 -24.93
C ALA A 216 2.47 -4.07 -24.73
N GLY A 217 3.46 -4.88 -24.37
CA GLY A 217 3.27 -6.32 -24.10
C GLY A 217 2.32 -6.61 -22.92
N LEU A 218 2.22 -5.68 -21.98
CA LEU A 218 1.29 -5.75 -20.84
C LEU A 218 -0.07 -5.08 -21.11
N GLY A 219 -0.32 -4.59 -22.34
CA GLY A 219 -1.53 -3.85 -22.67
C GLY A 219 -1.62 -2.46 -22.03
N LEU A 220 -0.50 -1.93 -21.55
CA LEU A 220 -0.36 -0.62 -20.89
C LEU A 220 -0.03 0.53 -21.87
N ALA A 221 0.22 0.22 -23.15
CA ALA A 221 0.53 1.24 -24.14
C ALA A 221 -0.71 2.10 -24.42
N ARG A 222 -0.58 3.43 -24.33
CA ARG A 222 -1.63 4.34 -24.82
C ARG A 222 -1.78 4.13 -26.33
N PRO A 223 -3.02 4.08 -26.86
CA PRO A 223 -3.20 4.14 -28.31
C PRO A 223 -2.66 5.47 -28.84
N GLY A 224 -2.19 5.46 -30.10
CA GLY A 224 -1.67 6.64 -30.76
C GLY A 224 -2.67 7.80 -30.85
N PRO A 225 -2.24 8.99 -31.29
CA PRO A 225 -3.11 10.15 -31.36
C PRO A 225 -4.28 9.85 -32.31
N GLY A 226 -5.51 9.75 -31.74
CA GLY A 226 -6.75 9.55 -32.51
C GLY A 226 -7.48 8.22 -32.30
N GLY A 227 -6.99 7.28 -31.48
CA GLY A 227 -7.73 6.06 -31.12
C GLY A 227 -8.75 6.29 -29.99
N PRO A 228 -9.97 5.73 -30.04
CA PRO A 228 -10.92 5.84 -28.93
C PRO A 228 -10.42 4.96 -27.77
N GLY A 229 -10.01 5.60 -26.68
CA GLY A 229 -9.51 4.95 -25.47
C GLY A 229 -8.41 5.79 -24.85
N ALA A 230 -8.73 6.59 -23.83
CA ALA A 230 -7.69 7.16 -22.99
C ALA A 230 -6.92 5.98 -22.37
N GLY A 231 -5.67 5.76 -22.77
CA GLY A 231 -4.88 4.66 -22.20
C GLY A 231 -4.80 4.81 -20.69
N GLY A 232 -5.50 3.90 -20.01
CA GLY A 232 -5.62 3.80 -18.57
C GLY A 232 -4.78 2.64 -18.04
N ALA A 233 -4.76 2.50 -16.72
CA ALA A 233 -4.27 1.27 -16.10
C ALA A 233 -5.09 0.06 -16.62
N PRO A 234 -4.50 -1.14 -16.67
CA PRO A 234 -5.20 -2.32 -17.14
C PRO A 234 -6.24 -2.74 -16.08
N ASP A 235 -7.33 -3.35 -16.51
CA ASP A 235 -8.38 -3.85 -15.60
C ASP A 235 -7.87 -4.98 -14.68
N ARG A 236 -6.79 -5.64 -15.09
CA ARG A 236 -6.15 -6.78 -14.41
C ARG A 236 -4.66 -6.47 -14.22
N MET A 237 -4.19 -6.54 -12.99
CA MET A 237 -2.81 -6.20 -12.61
C MET A 237 -1.92 -7.42 -12.44
N ALA A 238 -2.45 -8.65 -12.55
CA ALA A 238 -1.67 -9.86 -12.33
C ALA A 238 -0.42 -9.97 -13.20
N PRO A 239 -0.46 -9.72 -14.53
CA PRO A 239 0.73 -9.76 -15.38
C PRO A 239 1.78 -8.71 -15.00
N VAL A 240 1.34 -7.51 -14.62
CA VAL A 240 2.22 -6.42 -14.19
C VAL A 240 2.90 -6.79 -12.87
N ASN A 241 2.14 -7.27 -11.90
CA ASN A 241 2.66 -7.69 -10.59
C ASN A 241 3.61 -8.89 -10.72
N ALA A 242 3.30 -9.87 -11.58
CA ALA A 242 4.18 -11.00 -11.86
C ALA A 242 5.52 -10.54 -12.46
N LEU A 243 5.49 -9.62 -13.43
CA LEU A 243 6.70 -9.05 -14.02
C LEU A 243 7.55 -8.33 -12.97
N LEU A 244 6.93 -7.46 -12.18
CA LEU A 244 7.61 -6.74 -11.10
C LEU A 244 8.16 -7.72 -10.06
N ASN A 245 7.42 -8.78 -9.71
CA ASN A 245 7.85 -9.79 -8.76
C ASN A 245 9.10 -10.55 -9.23
N ALA A 246 9.21 -10.83 -10.53
CA ALA A 246 10.37 -11.48 -11.13
C ALA A 246 11.62 -10.57 -11.18
N ALA A 247 11.43 -9.25 -11.19
CA ALA A 247 12.53 -8.29 -11.24
C ALA A 247 13.22 -8.11 -9.88
N PRO A 248 14.53 -7.79 -9.84
CA PRO A 248 15.20 -7.38 -8.60
C PRO A 248 14.72 -5.98 -8.14
N PRO A 249 14.77 -5.65 -6.84
CA PRO A 249 14.23 -4.39 -6.29
C PRO A 249 14.65 -3.12 -7.02
N ALA A 250 15.95 -2.97 -7.33
CA ALA A 250 16.46 -1.80 -8.05
C ALA A 250 15.85 -1.67 -9.46
N LEU A 251 15.59 -2.78 -10.15
CA LEU A 251 14.93 -2.76 -11.46
C LEU A 251 13.45 -2.41 -11.32
N ARG A 252 12.77 -2.94 -10.28
CA ARG A 252 11.36 -2.60 -9.98
C ARG A 252 11.19 -1.09 -9.79
N GLU A 253 12.06 -0.47 -8.98
CA GLU A 253 12.06 0.98 -8.75
C GLU A 253 12.17 1.77 -10.05
N ARG A 254 13.12 1.38 -10.92
CA ARG A 254 13.30 2.05 -12.21
C ARG A 254 12.11 1.85 -13.14
N LEU A 255 11.56 0.63 -13.24
CA LEU A 255 10.38 0.34 -14.05
C LEU A 255 9.16 1.15 -13.61
N LEU A 256 8.93 1.27 -12.30
CA LEU A 256 7.82 2.05 -11.75
C LEU A 256 7.98 3.55 -12.05
N ALA A 257 9.20 4.09 -11.89
CA ALA A 257 9.47 5.49 -12.22
C ALA A 257 9.23 5.80 -13.71
N GLU A 258 9.72 4.93 -14.60
CA GLU A 258 9.52 5.07 -16.05
C GLU A 258 8.03 4.96 -16.42
N PHE A 259 7.29 4.04 -15.80
CA PHE A 259 5.86 3.88 -16.02
C PHE A 259 5.05 5.11 -15.57
N VAL A 260 5.33 5.66 -14.38
CA VAL A 260 4.71 6.92 -13.93
C VAL A 260 5.08 8.07 -14.87
N GLY A 261 6.34 8.11 -15.32
CA GLY A 261 6.80 9.06 -16.32
C GLY A 261 6.00 8.99 -17.63
N LEU A 262 5.64 7.78 -18.09
CA LEU A 262 4.78 7.59 -19.26
C LEU A 262 3.35 8.14 -19.05
N LEU A 263 2.77 7.93 -17.88
CA LEU A 263 1.41 8.41 -17.56
C LEU A 263 1.34 9.94 -17.42
N GLN A 264 2.46 10.58 -17.07
CA GLN A 264 2.54 12.03 -16.84
C GLN A 264 3.08 12.81 -18.04
N ARG A 265 3.30 12.16 -19.20
CA ARG A 265 3.74 12.87 -20.41
C ARG A 265 2.65 13.86 -20.86
N PRO A 266 2.95 15.16 -20.96
CA PRO A 266 2.02 16.13 -21.52
C PRO A 266 1.66 15.74 -22.95
N VAL A 267 0.38 15.86 -23.29
CA VAL A 267 -0.10 15.72 -24.67
C VAL A 267 -0.25 17.14 -25.20
N TRP A 268 0.66 17.55 -26.08
CA TRP A 268 0.56 18.81 -26.81
C TRP A 268 0.08 18.50 -28.23
#